data_AF-A0A1X3DZ45-F1
#
_entry.id   AF-A0A1X3DZ45-F1
#
_cell.length_a   1.000
_cell.length_b   1.000
_cell.length_c   1.000
_cell.angle_alpha   90.00
_cell.angle_beta   90.00
_cell.angle_gamma   90.00
#
_symmetry.space_group_name_H-M   'P 1'
#
loop_
_entity.id
_entity.type
_entity.pdbx_description
1 polymer ?
#
loop_
_entity_poly.entity_id
_entity_poly.type
_entity_poly.pdbx_seq_one_letter_code
_entity_poly.pdbx_strand_id
1 'polypeptide(L)' 'MRTRAIFRTVLLLAIAGVLSSAHALTQEELVAKIQAAGYAQVSDIKSTAEGVTAKAVKNGKAVTLVVDSSGRVKERN' A
#
# COMPACT_ATOMS: atom_id res chain seq x y z
N MET A 1 0.29 -35.56 -19.81
CA MET A 1 0.87 -35.07 -18.53
C MET A 1 0.97 -33.54 -18.61
N ARG A 2 0.42 -32.83 -17.61
CA ARG A 2 0.82 -31.51 -17.02
C ARG A 2 1.24 -30.39 -18.01
N THR A 3 0.68 -29.18 -18.03
CA THR A 3 -0.18 -28.43 -17.11
C THR A 3 -0.63 -27.18 -17.87
N ARG A 4 -1.92 -26.84 -17.78
CA ARG A 4 -2.50 -25.57 -18.20
C ARG A 4 -2.03 -24.45 -17.26
N ALA A 5 -1.74 -23.27 -17.79
CA ALA A 5 -2.02 -21.99 -17.12
C ALA A 5 -1.68 -20.82 -18.07
N ILE A 6 -2.58 -20.58 -19.02
CA ILE A 6 -2.69 -19.33 -19.76
C ILE A 6 -3.29 -18.31 -18.78
N PHE A 7 -2.51 -17.43 -18.18
CA PHE A 7 -3.02 -16.25 -17.46
C PHE A 7 -1.93 -15.17 -17.39
N ARG A 8 -1.86 -14.32 -18.42
CA ARG A 8 -1.26 -12.98 -18.31
C ARG A 8 -2.19 -11.98 -18.99
N THR A 9 -3.36 -11.84 -18.39
CA THR A 9 -4.35 -10.82 -18.70
C THR A 9 -3.91 -9.48 -18.09
N VAL A 10 -3.82 -8.47 -18.95
CA VAL A 10 -4.06 -7.04 -18.71
C VAL A 10 -3.10 -6.31 -17.75
N LEU A 11 -2.01 -5.79 -18.33
CA LEU A 11 -1.26 -4.64 -17.83
C LEU A 11 -1.96 -3.35 -18.31
N LEU A 12 -2.99 -2.91 -17.60
CA LEU A 12 -3.57 -1.56 -17.75
C LEU A 12 -3.91 -1.02 -16.37
N LEU A 13 -3.02 -0.22 -15.79
CA LEU A 13 -3.45 0.86 -14.90
C LEU A 13 -2.37 1.94 -14.82
N ALA A 14 -2.30 2.75 -15.88
CA ALA A 14 -1.56 4.00 -15.85
C ALA A 14 -2.45 5.09 -15.24
N ILE A 15 -2.11 5.47 -14.01
CA ILE A 15 -2.08 6.82 -13.45
C ILE A 15 -3.31 7.71 -13.69
N ALA A 16 -4.17 7.81 -12.67
CA ALA A 16 -4.87 9.05 -12.33
C ALA A 16 -5.24 9.01 -10.84
N GLY A 17 -4.30 9.40 -9.97
CA GLY A 17 -4.49 9.47 -8.52
C GLY A 17 -4.16 10.85 -7.97
N VAL A 18 -4.63 11.92 -8.62
CA VAL A 18 -4.62 13.27 -8.04
C VAL A 18 -5.91 13.43 -7.23
N LEU A 19 -5.92 12.93 -6.00
CA LEU A 19 -6.87 13.38 -4.99
C LEU A 19 -6.15 13.40 -3.64
N SER A 20 -5.58 14.57 -3.34
CA SER A 20 -5.22 14.97 -1.98
C SER A 20 -6.48 15.10 -1.16
N SER A 21 -6.84 14.08 -0.37
CA SER A 21 -7.75 14.26 0.76
C SER A 21 -6.92 14.39 2.04
N ALA A 22 -6.76 15.64 2.48
CA ALA A 22 -6.27 15.97 3.82
C ALA A 22 -7.45 15.92 4.79
N HIS A 23 -7.91 14.70 5.10
CA HIS A 23 -8.88 14.44 6.17
C HIS A 23 -8.29 13.34 7.05
N ALA A 24 -8.66 13.32 8.33
CA ALA A 24 -8.09 12.43 9.34
C ALA A 24 -7.98 11.00 8.78
N LEU A 25 -6.74 10.53 8.54
CA LEU A 25 -6.40 9.32 7.77
C LEU A 25 -7.29 8.16 8.20
N THR A 26 -8.36 7.94 7.44
CA THR A 26 -9.19 6.74 7.59
C THR A 26 -8.36 5.54 7.13
N GLN A 27 -8.69 4.34 7.62
CA GLN A 27 -7.94 3.13 7.25
C GLN A 27 -7.91 2.93 5.71
N GLU A 28 -8.99 3.31 5.04
CA GLU A 28 -9.14 3.26 3.59
C GLU A 28 -8.24 4.28 2.87
N GLU A 29 -8.15 5.51 3.36
CA GLU A 29 -7.23 6.52 2.83
C GLU A 29 -5.76 6.14 3.04
N LEU A 30 -5.44 5.54 4.18
CA LEU A 30 -4.09 5.03 4.45
C LEU A 30 -3.70 3.98 3.40
N VAL A 31 -4.61 3.04 3.13
CA VAL A 31 -4.43 2.01 2.10
C VAL A 31 -4.28 2.66 0.72
N ALA A 32 -5.14 3.62 0.37
CA ALA A 32 -5.08 4.33 -0.90
C ALA A 32 -3.76 5.09 -1.07
N LYS A 33 -3.25 5.74 -0.02
CA LYS A 33 -1.98 6.47 -0.03
C LYS A 33 -0.78 5.53 -0.18
N ILE A 34 -0.80 4.40 0.54
CA ILE A 34 0.23 3.36 0.41
C ILE A 34 0.19 2.76 -1.01
N GLN A 35 -0.99 2.54 -1.58
CA GLN A 35 -1.13 2.10 -2.98
C GLN A 35 -0.64 3.15 -3.98
N ALA A 36 -0.99 4.42 -3.77
CA ALA A 36 -0.52 5.54 -4.60
C ALA A 36 1.01 5.70 -4.55
N ALA A 37 1.64 5.33 -3.43
CA ALA A 37 3.09 5.31 -3.28
C ALA A 37 3.77 4.08 -3.92
N GLY A 38 3.01 3.21 -4.59
CA GLY A 38 3.52 2.06 -5.34
C GLY A 38 3.64 0.76 -4.54
N TYR A 39 2.97 0.67 -3.38
CA TYR A 39 2.95 -0.54 -2.56
C TYR A 39 1.60 -1.28 -2.74
N ALA A 40 1.64 -2.58 -2.96
CA ALA A 40 0.47 -3.43 -3.11
C ALA A 40 0.17 -4.22 -1.82
N GLN A 41 -0.99 -4.88 -1.75
CA GLN A 41 -1.34 -5.83 -0.67
C GLN A 41 -1.14 -5.26 0.75
N VAL A 42 -1.74 -4.09 0.99
CA VAL A 42 -1.70 -3.44 2.32
C VAL A 42 -2.51 -4.26 3.31
N SER A 43 -1.91 -4.63 4.44
CA SER A 43 -2.47 -5.50 5.47
C SER A 43 -1.84 -5.20 6.83
N ASP A 44 -2.30 -5.86 7.90
CA ASP A 44 -1.71 -5.71 9.25
C ASP A 44 -1.68 -4.25 9.75
N ILE A 45 -2.72 -3.47 9.45
CA ILE A 45 -2.82 -2.07 9.85
C ILE A 45 -3.05 -1.99 11.35
N LYS A 46 -2.09 -1.45 12.09
CA LYS A 46 -2.13 -1.31 13.55
C LYS A 46 -1.68 0.08 13.97
N SER A 47 -2.49 0.75 14.76
CA SER A 47 -2.11 2.01 15.41
C SER A 47 -1.14 1.73 16.56
N THR A 48 -0.01 2.42 16.53
CA THR A 48 1.06 2.37 17.53
C THR A 48 1.34 3.78 18.07
N ALA A 49 2.10 3.89 19.16
CA ALA A 49 2.49 5.20 19.71
C ALA A 49 3.33 6.05 18.72
N GLU A 50 4.01 5.42 17.78
CA GLU A 50 4.83 6.07 16.74
C GLU A 50 3.99 6.54 15.53
N GLY A 51 2.76 6.04 15.39
CA GLY A 51 1.92 6.21 14.21
C GLY A 51 1.22 4.91 13.80
N VAL A 52 0.75 4.81 12.56
CA VAL A 52 0.10 3.60 12.04
C VAL A 52 1.11 2.71 11.33
N THR A 53 1.30 1.49 11.82
CA THR A 53 2.06 0.45 11.14
C THR A 53 1.18 -0.29 10.14
N ALA A 54 1.71 -0.62 8.97
CA ALA A 54 1.04 -1.46 7.97
C ALA A 54 2.07 -2.32 7.23
N LYS A 55 1.72 -3.54 6.86
CA LYS A 55 2.52 -4.34 5.93
C LYS A 55 2.04 -4.10 4.52
N ALA A 56 2.97 -4.00 3.59
CA ALA A 56 2.66 -3.90 2.17
C ALA A 56 3.72 -4.64 1.36
N VAL A 57 3.50 -4.78 0.05
CA VAL A 57 4.38 -5.45 -0.89
C VAL A 57 4.86 -4.44 -1.91
N LYS A 58 6.17 -4.19 -1.98
CA LYS A 58 6.78 -3.33 -3.00
C LYS A 58 7.72 -4.16 -3.85
N ASN A 59 7.55 -4.12 -5.17
CA ASN A 59 8.33 -4.92 -6.13
C ASN A 59 8.37 -6.43 -5.79
N GLY A 60 7.27 -6.99 -5.27
CA GLY A 60 7.20 -8.39 -4.88
C GLY A 60 7.86 -8.73 -3.53
N LYS A 61 8.45 -7.76 -2.83
CA LYS A 61 9.00 -7.93 -1.48
C LYS A 61 8.04 -7.38 -0.44
N ALA A 62 7.75 -8.17 0.59
CA ALA A 62 7.02 -7.69 1.76
C ALA A 62 7.88 -6.67 2.54
N VAL A 63 7.31 -5.50 2.80
CA VAL A 63 7.92 -4.39 3.54
C VAL A 63 6.97 -3.94 4.63
N THR A 64 7.53 -3.52 5.75
CA THR A 64 6.75 -2.91 6.84
C THR A 64 6.82 -1.40 6.68
N LEU A 65 5.67 -0.75 6.75
CA LEU A 65 5.51 0.69 6.65
C LEU A 65 5.05 1.24 8.00
N VAL A 66 5.56 2.40 8.36
CA VAL A 66 5.14 3.20 9.51
C VAL A 66 4.66 4.53 8.96
N VAL A 67 3.44 4.91 9.28
CA VAL A 67 2.84 6.17 8.90
C VAL A 67 2.75 7.05 10.14
N ASP A 68 3.54 8.12 10.17
CA ASP A 68 3.52 9.04 11.30
C ASP A 68 2.20 9.84 11.38
N SER A 69 1.98 10.56 12.47
CA SER A 69 0.81 11.41 12.66
C SER A 69 0.69 12.54 11.62
N SER A 70 1.78 12.86 10.91
CA SER A 70 1.81 13.79 9.78
C SER A 70 1.44 13.12 8.45
N GLY A 71 1.11 11.82 8.48
CA GLY A 71 0.76 11.02 7.32
C GLY A 71 1.95 10.64 6.45
N ARG A 72 3.20 10.82 6.88
CA ARG A 72 4.37 10.41 6.10
C ARG A 72 4.57 8.92 6.23
N VAL A 73 4.69 8.24 5.10
CA VAL A 73 4.97 6.80 5.03
C VAL A 73 6.48 6.58 5.08
N LYS A 74 6.96 5.79 6.04
CA LYS A 74 8.36 5.41 6.23
C LYS A 74 8.48 3.90 6.16
N GLU A 75 9.44 3.39 5.41
CA GLU A 75 9.76 1.97 5.41
C GLU A 75 10.52 1.62 6.70
N ARG A 76 10.09 0.58 7.40
CA ARG A 76 10.79 -0.04 8.53
C ARG A 76 11.57 -1.23 7.97
N ASN A 77 12.89 -1.06 7.87
CA ASN A 77 13.83 -2.13 7.50
C ASN A 77 14.08 -3.07 8.67
#